data_AF-A0A960ZVL2-F1
#
_entry.id   AF-A0A960ZVL2-F1
#
_cell.length_a   1.000
_cell.length_b   1.000
_cell.length_c   1.000
_cell.angle_alpha   90.00
_cell.angle_beta   90.00
_cell.angle_gamma   90.00
#
_symmetry.space_group_name_H-M   'P 1'
#
loop_
_entity.id
_entity.type
_entity.pdbx_description
1 polymer ?
#
loop_
_entity_poly.entity_id
_entity_poly.type
_entity_poly.pdbx_seq_one_letter_code
_entity_poly.pdbx_strand_id
1 'polypeptide(L)'
;YLREGHALDREKTRAMLANYLGKMALVDDCVGRLVEAMKTRGTWDESLTVFTADHGEMMGAHGYLTKGRFYEESVRVPLVMRWPTKIQPARSRAPVQMMDVYPTIVDAVGGELTPGRFAKSLLPIATGQSERLRPIAISEIGDKVPLRMMARDDRYKYWADEEREYLFDVEADPLEQTDLSASPEHHETLNIMREKLLTHLRSTQTNLAAGYKPKVQRLREAEAKKK
;
A
#
# COMPACT_ATOMS: atom_id res chain seq x y z
N TYR A 1 22.41 7.23 8.60
CA TYR A 1 21.67 6.64 7.47
C TYR A 1 22.67 6.13 6.46
N LEU A 2 22.50 4.91 5.98
CA LEU A 2 23.13 4.40 4.74
C LEU A 2 23.02 5.50 3.68
N ARG A 3 24.15 6.03 3.21
CA ARG A 3 24.17 7.11 2.20
C ARG A 3 24.49 6.48 0.86
N GLU A 4 23.46 5.99 0.20
CA GLU A 4 23.57 5.45 -1.16
C GLU A 4 23.43 6.57 -2.20
N GLY A 5 22.69 7.63 -1.85
CA GLY A 5 22.61 8.85 -2.64
C GLY A 5 23.69 9.88 -2.29
N HIS A 6 23.48 11.12 -2.72
CA HIS A 6 24.45 12.19 -2.54
C HIS A 6 24.33 12.85 -1.16
N ALA A 7 25.45 13.34 -0.64
CA ALA A 7 25.46 14.17 0.56
C ALA A 7 24.69 15.47 0.27
N LEU A 8 23.63 15.72 1.04
CA LEU A 8 22.88 16.97 0.98
C LEU A 8 23.46 17.97 1.98
N ASP A 9 23.52 19.22 1.54
CA ASP A 9 23.86 20.33 2.42
C ASP A 9 22.77 20.53 3.49
N ARG A 10 23.20 20.67 4.75
CA ARG A 10 22.30 20.69 5.91
C ARG A 10 21.36 21.89 5.90
N GLU A 11 21.84 23.05 5.45
CA GLU A 11 21.05 24.26 5.40
C GLU A 11 19.97 24.15 4.32
N LYS A 12 20.34 23.69 3.13
CA LYS A 12 19.40 23.41 2.03
C LYS A 12 18.35 22.37 2.42
N THR A 13 18.75 21.27 3.08
CA THR A 13 17.79 20.25 3.56
C THR A 13 16.81 20.83 4.56
N ARG A 14 17.26 21.67 5.50
CA ARG A 14 16.36 22.33 6.47
C ARG A 14 15.37 23.26 5.79
N ALA A 15 15.81 24.06 4.82
CA ALA A 15 14.93 24.94 4.06
C ALA A 15 13.90 24.15 3.24
N MET A 16 14.33 23.04 2.62
CA MET A 16 13.43 22.14 1.89
C MET A 16 12.38 21.52 2.80
N LEU A 17 12.78 21.03 3.98
CA LEU A 17 11.87 20.48 4.97
C LEU A 17 10.85 21.52 5.47
N ALA A 18 11.30 22.74 5.76
CA ALA A 18 10.40 23.82 6.16
C ALA A 18 9.34 24.11 5.08
N ASN A 19 9.76 24.16 3.81
CA ASN A 19 8.83 24.35 2.69
C ASN A 19 7.87 23.18 2.53
N TYR A 20 8.34 21.94 2.70
CA TYR A 20 7.50 20.75 2.63
C TYR A 20 6.42 20.77 3.72
N LEU A 21 6.81 21.04 4.96
CA LEU A 21 5.88 21.15 6.09
C LEU A 21 4.90 22.32 5.94
N GLY A 22 5.34 23.45 5.38
CA GLY A 22 4.45 24.56 5.06
C GLY A 22 3.38 24.19 4.02
N LYS A 23 3.74 23.39 3.01
CA LYS A 23 2.78 22.85 2.03
C LYS A 23 1.82 21.84 2.67
N MET A 24 2.30 20.99 3.58
CA MET A 24 1.42 20.09 4.33
C MET A 24 0.39 20.85 5.15
N ALA A 25 0.80 21.91 5.86
CA ALA A 25 -0.13 22.75 6.61
C ALA A 25 -1.19 23.41 5.71
N LEU A 26 -0.78 23.91 4.53
CA LEU A 26 -1.72 24.45 3.55
C LEU A 26 -2.74 23.40 3.05
N VAL A 27 -2.29 22.16 2.81
CA VAL A 27 -3.19 21.07 2.43
C VAL A 27 -4.16 20.74 3.56
N ASP A 28 -3.69 20.71 4.81
CA ASP A 28 -4.53 20.47 6.00
C ASP A 28 -5.64 21.53 6.12
N ASP A 29 -5.31 22.82 5.97
CA ASP A 29 -6.30 23.91 5.94
C ASP A 29 -7.34 23.72 4.81
N CYS A 30 -6.90 23.27 3.63
CA CYS A 30 -7.79 23.01 2.50
C CYS A 30 -8.71 21.81 2.74
N VAL A 31 -8.21 20.74 3.37
CA VAL A 31 -9.02 19.60 3.82
C VAL A 31 -10.05 20.06 4.86
N GLY A 32 -9.66 20.91 5.82
CA GLY A 32 -10.58 21.50 6.79
C GLY A 32 -11.75 22.23 6.12
N ARG A 33 -11.47 23.04 5.09
CA ARG A 33 -12.52 23.72 4.30
C ARG A 33 -13.48 22.75 3.60
N LEU A 34 -12.97 21.64 3.07
CA LEU A 34 -13.79 20.59 2.45
C LEU A 34 -14.70 19.93 3.50
N VAL A 35 -14.15 19.59 4.67
CA VAL A 35 -14.90 19.00 5.79
C VAL A 35 -16.01 19.93 6.24
N GLU A 36 -15.74 21.22 6.44
CA GLU A 36 -16.76 22.20 6.86
C GLU A 36 -17.86 22.39 5.80
N ALA A 37 -17.51 22.36 4.52
CA ALA A 37 -18.50 22.38 3.44
C ALA A 37 -19.41 21.13 3.45
N MET A 38 -18.85 19.94 3.73
CA MET A 38 -19.63 18.70 3.86
C MET A 38 -20.54 18.71 5.10
N LYS A 39 -20.05 19.24 6.23
CA LYS A 39 -20.86 19.42 7.45
C LYS A 39 -22.02 20.37 7.22
N THR A 40 -21.77 21.51 6.58
CA THR A 40 -22.81 22.50 6.25
C THR A 40 -23.91 21.91 5.35
N ARG A 41 -23.55 20.98 4.45
CA ARG A 41 -24.49 20.26 3.59
C ARG A 41 -25.19 19.09 4.28
N GLY A 42 -24.80 18.73 5.50
CA GLY A 42 -25.34 17.58 6.22
C GLY A 42 -24.85 16.22 5.71
N THR A 43 -23.88 16.16 4.79
CA THR A 43 -23.42 14.90 4.18
C THR A 43 -22.20 14.28 4.86
N TRP A 44 -21.59 14.99 5.81
CA TRP A 44 -20.34 14.55 6.45
C TRP A 44 -20.47 13.22 7.19
N ASP A 45 -21.55 13.00 7.93
CA ASP A 45 -21.71 11.79 8.75
C ASP A 45 -22.21 10.57 7.97
N GLU A 46 -22.74 10.80 6.75
CA GLU A 46 -23.20 9.75 5.84
C GLU A 46 -22.13 9.31 4.83
N SER A 47 -21.02 10.04 4.75
CA SER A 47 -19.97 9.80 3.77
C SER A 47 -18.88 8.85 4.29
N LEU A 48 -18.44 7.93 3.42
CA LEU A 48 -17.12 7.32 3.55
C LEU A 48 -16.06 8.31 3.06
N THR A 49 -15.17 8.75 3.96
CA THR A 49 -14.01 9.58 3.62
C THR A 49 -12.74 8.74 3.68
N VAL A 50 -11.93 8.80 2.63
CA VAL A 50 -10.62 8.15 2.55
C VAL A 50 -9.58 9.23 2.26
N PHE A 51 -8.61 9.40 3.16
CA PHE A 51 -7.46 10.28 2.99
C PHE A 51 -6.20 9.43 2.78
N THR A 52 -5.45 9.72 1.72
CA THR A 52 -4.21 9.00 1.37
C THR A 52 -3.27 9.89 0.54
N ALA A 53 -2.04 9.43 0.33
CA ALA A 53 -1.13 9.94 -0.70
C ALA A 53 -0.87 8.86 -1.76
N ASP A 54 -0.34 9.25 -2.93
CA ASP A 54 0.03 8.36 -4.01
C ASP A 54 1.40 7.71 -3.80
N HIS A 55 2.33 8.45 -3.20
CA HIS A 55 3.63 7.98 -2.76
C HIS A 55 4.18 8.82 -1.60
N GLY A 56 5.27 8.34 -1.00
CA GLY A 56 6.02 9.08 0.01
C GLY A 56 7.08 10.00 -0.59
N GLU A 57 7.93 10.59 0.24
CA GLU A 57 9.00 11.49 -0.19
C GLU A 57 10.25 11.22 0.65
N MET A 58 11.38 10.95 -0.01
CA MET A 58 12.64 10.62 0.66
C MET A 58 13.17 11.80 1.49
N MET A 59 12.95 13.06 1.07
CA MET A 59 13.37 14.26 1.83
C MET A 59 14.84 14.24 2.33
N GLY A 60 15.75 13.54 1.63
CA GLY A 60 17.14 13.36 2.02
C GLY A 60 17.46 12.09 2.81
N ALA A 61 16.45 11.29 3.17
CA ALA A 61 16.62 9.95 3.70
C ALA A 61 17.46 9.11 2.73
N HIS A 62 18.36 8.31 3.29
CA HIS A 62 19.32 7.49 2.53
C HIS A 62 20.21 8.26 1.52
N GLY A 63 20.28 9.60 1.61
CA GLY A 63 20.95 10.47 0.64
C GLY A 63 20.14 10.72 -0.64
N TYR A 64 18.87 10.33 -0.69
CA TYR A 64 18.00 10.49 -1.84
C TYR A 64 16.99 11.62 -1.65
N LEU A 65 16.64 12.27 -2.76
CA LEU A 65 15.49 13.17 -2.86
C LEU A 65 14.41 12.50 -3.72
N THR A 66 13.19 13.00 -3.62
CA THR A 66 12.01 12.55 -4.37
C THR A 66 11.58 11.14 -3.98
N LYS A 67 10.93 10.43 -4.91
CA LYS A 67 10.43 9.06 -4.77
C LYS A 67 11.16 8.14 -5.76
N GLY A 68 10.87 6.84 -5.69
CA GLY A 68 11.41 5.86 -6.65
C GLY A 68 12.47 4.95 -6.05
N ARG A 69 12.41 4.76 -4.73
CA ARG A 69 13.12 3.73 -3.98
C ARG A 69 12.10 2.94 -3.15
N PHE A 70 12.51 1.79 -2.63
CA PHE A 70 11.63 0.94 -1.81
C PHE A 70 11.77 1.18 -0.29
N TYR A 71 12.57 2.16 0.11
CA TYR A 71 12.63 2.67 1.48
C TYR A 71 11.26 3.18 1.95
N GLU A 72 10.97 3.05 3.25
CA GLU A 72 9.70 3.39 3.89
C GLU A 72 9.28 4.82 3.52
N GLU A 73 10.23 5.76 3.49
CA GLU A 73 9.98 7.15 3.17
C GLU A 73 9.40 7.35 1.77
N SER A 74 9.72 6.47 0.79
CA SER A 74 9.18 6.58 -0.57
C SER A 74 7.89 5.79 -0.78
N VAL A 75 7.69 4.66 -0.08
CA VAL A 75 6.58 3.73 -0.37
C VAL A 75 5.46 3.75 0.64
N ARG A 76 5.71 4.15 1.88
CA ARG A 76 4.70 4.17 2.93
C ARG A 76 3.97 5.50 2.91
N VAL A 77 2.65 5.42 2.73
CA VAL A 77 1.75 6.57 2.65
C VAL A 77 0.73 6.55 3.79
N PRO A 78 0.17 7.71 4.19
CA PRO A 78 -0.96 7.73 5.10
C PRO A 78 -2.18 7.04 4.46
N LEU A 79 -2.99 6.37 5.28
CA LEU A 79 -4.32 5.92 4.89
C LEU A 79 -5.25 6.08 6.10
N VAL A 80 -6.23 6.97 5.99
CA VAL A 80 -7.24 7.21 7.02
C VAL A 80 -8.62 7.00 6.41
N MET A 81 -9.43 6.14 7.02
CA MET A 81 -10.81 5.90 6.61
C MET A 81 -11.77 6.33 7.72
N ARG A 82 -12.79 7.09 7.36
CA ARG A 82 -13.85 7.53 8.27
C ARG A 82 -15.20 7.21 7.67
N TRP A 83 -16.04 6.52 8.44
CA TRP A 83 -17.46 6.33 8.13
C TRP A 83 -18.22 6.07 9.43
N PRO A 84 -18.75 7.11 10.11
CA PRO A 84 -19.21 7.02 11.50
C PRO A 84 -20.26 5.94 11.77
N THR A 85 -21.09 5.63 10.78
CA THR A 85 -22.16 4.64 10.89
C THR A 85 -21.68 3.19 10.76
N LYS A 86 -20.43 2.97 10.33
CA LYS A 86 -19.86 1.64 10.01
C LYS A 86 -18.49 1.37 10.62
N ILE A 87 -17.66 2.38 10.76
CA ILE A 87 -16.25 2.30 11.17
C ILE A 87 -16.11 2.91 12.57
N GLN A 88 -15.61 2.12 13.51
CA GLN A 88 -15.22 2.59 14.84
C GLN A 88 -13.77 3.09 14.83
N PRO A 89 -13.40 4.06 15.69
CA PRO A 89 -12.01 4.51 15.81
C PRO A 89 -11.07 3.36 16.19
N ALA A 90 -10.10 3.06 15.33
CA ALA A 90 -9.11 2.02 15.55
C ALA A 90 -7.82 2.31 14.76
N ARG A 91 -6.75 1.56 15.05
CA ARG A 91 -5.53 1.53 14.26
C ARG A 91 -5.26 0.09 13.81
N SER A 92 -4.94 -0.09 12.54
CA SER A 92 -4.54 -1.39 12.00
C SER A 92 -3.07 -1.33 11.55
N ARG A 93 -2.34 -2.42 11.82
CA ARG A 93 -0.98 -2.65 11.30
C ARG A 93 -0.97 -3.55 10.07
N ALA A 94 -2.15 -3.99 9.61
CA ALA A 94 -2.26 -4.93 8.52
C ALA A 94 -1.65 -4.37 7.22
N PRO A 95 -0.94 -5.20 6.45
CA PRO A 95 -0.42 -4.78 5.15
C PRO A 95 -1.58 -4.52 4.18
N VAL A 96 -1.70 -3.26 3.76
CA VAL A 96 -2.66 -2.79 2.76
C VAL A 96 -1.92 -2.09 1.62
N GLN A 97 -2.58 -1.93 0.47
CA GLN A 97 -1.97 -1.35 -0.72
C GLN A 97 -2.87 -0.26 -1.30
N MET A 98 -2.30 0.75 -1.95
CA MET A 98 -3.05 1.85 -2.54
C MET A 98 -4.16 1.37 -3.51
N MET A 99 -3.91 0.29 -4.26
CA MET A 99 -4.88 -0.30 -5.18
C MET A 99 -6.17 -0.79 -4.51
N ASP A 100 -6.15 -1.00 -3.19
CA ASP A 100 -7.32 -1.43 -2.41
C ASP A 100 -8.35 -0.32 -2.16
N VAL A 101 -7.98 0.95 -2.38
CA VAL A 101 -8.92 2.06 -2.25
C VAL A 101 -10.07 1.92 -3.26
N TYR A 102 -9.77 1.53 -4.50
CA TYR A 102 -10.78 1.30 -5.54
C TYR A 102 -11.86 0.26 -5.14
N PRO A 103 -11.51 -0.99 -4.80
CA PRO A 103 -12.52 -1.97 -4.41
C PRO A 103 -13.24 -1.60 -3.11
N THR A 104 -12.60 -0.86 -2.21
CA THR A 104 -13.24 -0.35 -0.98
C THR A 104 -14.36 0.63 -1.31
N ILE A 105 -14.15 1.54 -2.25
CA ILE A 105 -15.17 2.51 -2.68
C ILE A 105 -16.32 1.80 -3.39
N VAL A 106 -16.03 0.85 -4.30
CA VAL A 106 -17.05 0.08 -5.00
C VAL A 106 -17.92 -0.72 -4.03
N ASP A 107 -17.30 -1.40 -3.07
CA ASP A 107 -18.00 -2.17 -2.03
C ASP A 107 -18.86 -1.25 -1.14
N ALA A 108 -18.33 -0.08 -0.74
CA ALA A 108 -19.06 0.89 0.08
C ALA A 108 -20.35 1.42 -0.58
N VAL A 109 -20.39 1.53 -1.91
CA VAL A 109 -21.58 1.97 -2.64
C VAL A 109 -22.47 0.81 -3.10
N GLY A 110 -22.17 -0.43 -2.68
CA GLY A 110 -22.92 -1.63 -3.06
C GLY A 110 -22.72 -2.07 -4.51
N GLY A 111 -21.63 -1.63 -5.15
CA GLY A 111 -21.28 -2.02 -6.50
C GLY A 111 -20.65 -3.42 -6.59
N GLU A 112 -20.61 -3.97 -7.80
CA GLU A 112 -19.98 -5.26 -8.06
C GLU A 112 -18.57 -5.09 -8.63
N LEU A 113 -17.59 -5.78 -8.04
CA LEU A 113 -16.22 -5.79 -8.55
C LEU A 113 -16.06 -6.79 -9.67
N THR A 114 -15.36 -6.38 -10.73
CA THR A 114 -14.95 -7.33 -11.77
C THR A 114 -14.09 -8.43 -11.14
N PRO A 115 -14.36 -9.72 -11.42
CA PRO A 115 -13.56 -10.84 -10.92
C PRO A 115 -12.09 -10.76 -11.35
N GLY A 116 -11.23 -11.50 -10.63
CA GLY A 116 -9.82 -11.67 -11.00
C GLY A 116 -8.90 -10.51 -10.61
N ARG A 117 -9.35 -9.61 -9.73
CA ARG A 117 -8.52 -8.52 -9.20
C ARG A 117 -7.73 -8.98 -7.98
N PHE A 118 -6.47 -8.55 -7.89
CA PHE A 118 -5.64 -8.72 -6.69
C PHE A 118 -6.02 -7.75 -5.57
N ALA A 119 -6.54 -6.57 -5.94
CA ALA A 119 -6.99 -5.55 -5.00
C ALA A 119 -8.20 -6.07 -4.22
N LYS A 120 -8.25 -5.79 -2.92
CA LYS A 120 -9.31 -6.25 -2.01
C LYS A 120 -9.94 -5.05 -1.31
N SER A 121 -11.26 -5.10 -1.09
CA SER A 121 -11.93 -4.10 -0.25
C SER A 121 -11.33 -4.11 1.16
N LEU A 122 -11.08 -2.92 1.71
CA LEU A 122 -10.57 -2.71 3.06
C LEU A 122 -11.70 -2.64 4.09
N LEU A 123 -12.97 -2.65 3.69
CA LEU A 123 -14.10 -2.58 4.62
C LEU A 123 -14.08 -3.67 5.70
N PRO A 124 -13.71 -4.94 5.42
CA PRO A 124 -13.60 -5.94 6.48
C PRO A 124 -12.59 -5.56 7.57
N ILE A 125 -11.47 -4.94 7.20
CA ILE A 125 -10.50 -4.43 8.19
C ILE A 125 -11.08 -3.20 8.91
N ALA A 126 -11.60 -2.23 8.14
CA ALA A 126 -12.07 -0.96 8.68
C ALA A 126 -13.26 -1.12 9.64
N THR A 127 -14.09 -2.16 9.46
CA THR A 127 -15.26 -2.46 10.30
C THR A 127 -14.97 -3.49 11.39
N GLY A 128 -13.72 -3.94 11.53
CA GLY A 128 -13.31 -4.90 12.56
C GLY A 128 -13.76 -6.35 12.31
N GLN A 129 -14.22 -6.67 11.10
CA GLN A 129 -14.61 -8.02 10.70
C GLN A 129 -13.41 -8.93 10.37
N SER A 130 -12.25 -8.33 10.09
CA SER A 130 -11.01 -9.04 9.78
C SER A 130 -9.80 -8.26 10.28
N GLU A 131 -8.82 -8.97 10.83
CA GLU A 131 -7.55 -8.33 11.21
C GLU A 131 -6.64 -8.08 10.01
N ARG A 132 -6.73 -8.89 8.95
CA ARG A 132 -5.83 -8.81 7.78
C ARG A 132 -6.42 -9.45 6.52
N LEU A 133 -6.03 -8.92 5.36
CA LEU A 133 -6.48 -9.43 4.04
C LEU A 133 -5.38 -10.15 3.24
N ARG A 134 -4.12 -9.92 3.59
CA ARG A 134 -2.95 -10.49 2.90
C ARG A 134 -1.75 -10.55 3.85
N PRO A 135 -0.72 -11.37 3.52
CA PRO A 135 0.45 -11.51 4.38
C PRO A 135 1.48 -10.40 4.20
N ILE A 136 1.52 -9.75 3.03
CA ILE A 136 2.55 -8.79 2.64
C ILE A 136 1.94 -7.63 1.85
N ALA A 137 2.56 -6.47 1.89
CA ALA A 137 2.36 -5.39 0.93
C ALA A 137 3.41 -5.50 -0.18
N ILE A 138 3.02 -5.14 -1.41
CA ILE A 138 3.89 -5.15 -2.59
C ILE A 138 3.97 -3.74 -3.19
N SER A 139 5.14 -3.38 -3.71
CA SER A 139 5.35 -2.20 -4.55
C SER A 139 6.26 -2.56 -5.73
N GLU A 140 6.09 -1.85 -6.84
CA GLU A 140 6.81 -2.07 -8.09
C GLU A 140 7.29 -0.73 -8.64
N ILE A 141 8.50 -0.69 -9.22
CA ILE A 141 9.07 0.52 -9.81
C ILE A 141 9.58 0.23 -11.21
N GLY A 142 9.03 0.97 -12.19
CA GLY A 142 9.43 0.87 -13.59
C GLY A 142 8.75 -0.28 -14.33
N ASP A 143 9.10 -0.40 -15.61
CA ASP A 143 8.53 -1.33 -16.59
C ASP A 143 9.58 -2.27 -17.21
N LYS A 144 10.84 -2.09 -16.82
CA LYS A 144 11.97 -2.90 -17.32
C LYS A 144 12.05 -4.24 -16.62
N VAL A 145 12.53 -5.24 -17.36
CA VAL A 145 12.82 -6.58 -16.87
C VAL A 145 14.33 -6.66 -16.53
N PRO A 146 14.72 -7.20 -15.36
CA PRO A 146 13.86 -7.76 -14.31
C PRO A 146 13.05 -6.67 -13.59
N LEU A 147 11.77 -6.97 -13.30
CA LEU A 147 10.89 -6.06 -12.57
C LEU A 147 11.48 -5.78 -11.19
N ARG A 148 11.58 -4.49 -10.83
CA ARG A 148 12.01 -4.07 -9.49
C ARG A 148 10.79 -4.14 -8.59
N MET A 149 10.86 -5.00 -7.57
CA MET A 149 9.73 -5.30 -6.70
C MET A 149 10.15 -5.32 -5.24
N MET A 150 9.20 -4.97 -4.38
CA MET A 150 9.33 -5.02 -2.93
C MET A 150 8.23 -5.88 -2.33
N ALA A 151 8.58 -6.61 -1.27
CA ALA A 151 7.65 -7.28 -0.37
C ALA A 151 7.93 -6.87 1.07
N ARG A 152 6.89 -6.40 1.78
CA ARG A 152 6.97 -6.03 3.20
C ARG A 152 5.91 -6.79 3.99
N ASP A 153 6.33 -7.58 4.97
CA ASP A 153 5.44 -8.17 5.97
C ASP A 153 5.44 -7.31 7.25
N ASP A 154 4.94 -7.84 8.36
CA ASP A 154 4.81 -7.07 9.60
C ASP A 154 6.15 -6.59 10.19
N ARG A 155 7.25 -7.31 9.94
CA ARG A 155 8.58 -7.09 10.54
C ARG A 155 9.69 -6.91 9.52
N TYR A 156 9.68 -7.63 8.41
CA TYR A 156 10.75 -7.62 7.42
C TYR A 156 10.29 -6.98 6.11
N LYS A 157 11.24 -6.31 5.47
CA LYS A 157 11.09 -5.80 4.11
C LYS A 157 12.22 -6.31 3.22
N TYR A 158 11.83 -6.86 2.09
CA TYR A 158 12.72 -7.39 1.06
C TYR A 158 12.46 -6.65 -0.25
N TRP A 159 13.53 -6.32 -0.97
CA TRP A 159 13.44 -5.85 -2.35
C TRP A 159 14.74 -6.14 -3.09
N ALA A 160 14.66 -6.18 -4.41
CA ALA A 160 15.83 -6.33 -5.26
C ALA A 160 15.78 -5.36 -6.44
N ASP A 161 16.96 -4.96 -6.90
CA ASP A 161 17.15 -4.30 -8.19
C ASP A 161 18.05 -5.15 -9.09
N GLU A 162 18.57 -4.56 -10.17
CA GLU A 162 19.40 -5.27 -11.15
C GLU A 162 20.78 -5.68 -10.58
N GLU A 163 21.23 -5.03 -9.51
CA GLU A 163 22.58 -5.18 -8.98
C GLU A 163 22.61 -6.09 -7.74
N ARG A 164 21.64 -5.91 -6.83
CA ARG A 164 21.58 -6.66 -5.58
C ARG A 164 20.19 -6.71 -4.97
N GLU A 165 20.08 -7.49 -3.91
CA GLU A 165 18.91 -7.56 -3.05
C GLU A 165 19.20 -6.95 -1.67
N TYR A 166 18.13 -6.68 -0.95
CA TYR A 166 18.15 -6.03 0.33
C TYR A 166 17.17 -6.72 1.27
N LEU A 167 17.54 -6.80 2.54
CA LEU A 167 16.67 -7.27 3.61
C LEU A 167 16.81 -6.35 4.82
N PHE A 168 15.69 -5.82 5.29
CA PHE A 168 15.64 -4.97 6.48
C PHE A 168 14.67 -5.54 7.50
N ASP A 169 15.08 -5.57 8.77
CA ASP A 169 14.17 -5.72 9.91
C ASP A 169 13.60 -4.34 10.24
N VAL A 170 12.43 -4.00 9.69
CA VAL A 170 11.82 -2.67 9.83
C VAL A 170 11.19 -2.44 11.20
N GLU A 171 11.13 -3.47 12.05
CA GLU A 171 10.72 -3.32 13.46
C GLU A 171 11.90 -2.92 14.33
N ALA A 172 13.04 -3.60 14.19
CA ALA A 172 14.27 -3.30 14.93
C ALA A 172 15.03 -2.09 14.36
N ASP A 173 14.97 -1.89 13.04
CA ASP A 173 15.61 -0.80 12.30
C ASP A 173 14.58 -0.08 11.39
N PRO A 174 13.70 0.76 11.97
CA PRO A 174 12.67 1.47 11.20
C PRO A 174 13.20 2.46 10.15
N LEU A 175 14.51 2.73 10.18
CA LEU A 175 15.20 3.66 9.29
C LEU A 175 16.08 2.92 8.27
N GLU A 176 15.96 1.59 8.20
CA GLU A 176 16.56 0.74 7.18
C GLU A 176 18.05 1.01 6.95
N GLN A 177 18.79 1.17 8.05
CA GLN A 177 20.22 1.50 8.05
C GLN A 177 21.13 0.28 7.98
N THR A 178 20.60 -0.91 8.23
CA THR A 178 21.35 -2.16 8.27
C THR A 178 20.77 -3.14 7.27
N ASP A 179 21.44 -3.32 6.14
CA ASP A 179 21.09 -4.37 5.18
C ASP A 179 21.55 -5.74 5.70
N LEU A 180 20.60 -6.65 5.86
CA LEU A 180 20.78 -8.01 6.36
C LEU A 180 20.90 -9.05 5.23
N SER A 181 20.85 -8.63 3.96
CA SER A 181 20.87 -9.53 2.79
C SER A 181 22.10 -10.46 2.78
N ALA A 182 23.25 -9.95 3.20
CA ALA A 182 24.51 -10.70 3.26
C ALA A 182 24.75 -11.41 4.61
N SER A 183 23.86 -11.26 5.59
CA SER A 183 24.03 -11.84 6.93
C SER A 183 23.74 -13.34 6.91
N PRO A 184 24.69 -14.22 7.26
CA PRO A 184 24.45 -15.66 7.33
C PRO A 184 23.30 -16.03 8.29
N GLU A 185 23.18 -15.30 9.41
CA GLU A 185 22.12 -15.51 10.41
C GLU A 185 20.70 -15.21 9.87
N HIS A 186 20.59 -14.39 8.82
CA HIS A 186 19.31 -13.96 8.26
C HIS A 186 18.98 -14.65 6.93
N HIS A 187 19.80 -15.62 6.50
CA HIS A 187 19.64 -16.28 5.21
C HIS A 187 18.28 -16.99 5.06
N GLU A 188 17.80 -17.63 6.13
CA GLU A 188 16.46 -18.24 6.14
C GLU A 188 15.36 -17.19 6.00
N THR A 189 15.48 -16.07 6.73
CA THR A 189 14.52 -14.96 6.66
C THR A 189 14.48 -14.33 5.26
N LEU A 190 15.64 -14.16 4.63
CA LEU A 190 15.75 -13.68 3.26
C LEU A 190 14.98 -14.60 2.29
N ASN A 191 15.17 -15.92 2.41
CA ASN A 191 14.47 -16.90 1.59
C ASN A 191 12.95 -16.87 1.82
N ILE A 192 12.49 -16.77 3.08
CA ILE A 192 11.06 -16.63 3.40
C ILE A 192 10.46 -15.41 2.71
N MET A 193 11.15 -14.27 2.74
CA MET A 193 10.67 -13.04 2.11
C MET A 193 10.65 -13.13 0.58
N ARG A 194 11.68 -13.75 -0.03
CA ARG A 194 11.69 -14.07 -1.47
C ARG A 194 10.51 -14.96 -1.84
N GLU A 195 10.26 -16.03 -1.09
CA GLU A 195 9.16 -16.96 -1.34
C GLU A 195 7.78 -16.29 -1.24
N LYS A 196 7.61 -15.36 -0.30
CA LYS A 196 6.40 -14.54 -0.18
C LYS A 196 6.17 -13.70 -1.45
N LEU A 197 7.21 -13.04 -1.97
CA LEU A 197 7.14 -12.29 -3.23
C LEU A 197 6.83 -13.19 -4.43
N LEU A 198 7.50 -14.34 -4.54
CA LEU A 198 7.28 -15.31 -5.62
C LEU A 198 5.87 -15.90 -5.58
N THR A 199 5.36 -16.20 -4.39
CA THR A 199 3.98 -16.65 -4.19
C THR A 199 2.99 -15.59 -4.66
N HIS A 200 3.23 -14.32 -4.34
CA HIS A 200 2.41 -13.21 -4.84
C HIS A 200 2.40 -13.18 -6.38
N LEU A 201 3.57 -13.18 -7.02
CA LEU A 201 3.70 -13.18 -8.49
C LEU A 201 2.96 -14.35 -9.14
N ARG A 202 3.11 -15.56 -8.60
CA ARG A 202 2.36 -16.73 -9.06
C ARG A 202 0.85 -16.48 -8.98
N SER A 203 0.37 -15.99 -7.83
CA SER A 203 -1.08 -15.77 -7.61
C SER A 203 -1.70 -14.69 -8.50
N THR A 204 -0.92 -13.71 -8.94
CA THR A 204 -1.41 -12.58 -9.76
C THR A 204 -1.24 -12.81 -11.26
N GLN A 205 -0.20 -13.53 -11.68
CA GLN A 205 0.07 -13.83 -13.09
C GLN A 205 -0.54 -15.14 -13.57
N THR A 206 -0.95 -16.03 -12.66
CA THR A 206 -1.70 -17.25 -13.01
C THR A 206 -3.13 -17.17 -12.52
N ASN A 207 -4.04 -16.75 -13.41
CA ASN A 207 -5.47 -16.89 -13.19
C ASN A 207 -6.14 -17.64 -14.34
N LEU A 208 -5.73 -18.89 -14.53
CA LEU A 208 -6.14 -19.76 -15.64
C LEU A 208 -7.66 -20.04 -15.69
N ALA A 209 -8.39 -19.76 -14.60
CA ALA A 209 -9.82 -20.06 -14.45
C ALA A 209 -10.66 -18.84 -14.02
N ALA A 210 -10.13 -17.61 -14.06
CA ALA A 210 -10.90 -16.40 -13.73
C ALA A 210 -12.13 -16.29 -14.62
N GLY A 211 -13.33 -16.26 -14.02
CA GLY A 211 -14.58 -16.20 -14.79
C GLY A 211 -14.99 -17.52 -15.46
N TYR A 212 -14.31 -18.63 -15.19
CA TYR A 212 -14.76 -19.94 -15.66
C TYR A 212 -16.09 -20.32 -15.00
N LYS A 213 -17.14 -20.42 -15.81
CA LYS A 213 -18.41 -21.03 -15.41
C LYS A 213 -18.49 -22.45 -15.97
N PRO A 214 -18.60 -23.49 -15.13
CA PRO A 214 -18.88 -24.84 -15.57
C PRO A 214 -20.09 -24.86 -16.50
N LYS A 215 -20.08 -25.74 -17.52
CA LYS A 215 -21.17 -25.83 -18.52
C LYS A 215 -22.56 -25.93 -17.86
N VAL A 216 -22.67 -26.70 -16.78
CA VAL A 216 -23.91 -26.87 -16.01
C VAL A 216 -24.43 -25.55 -15.43
N GLN A 217 -23.56 -24.70 -14.91
CA GLN A 217 -23.93 -23.40 -14.34
C GLN A 217 -24.38 -22.43 -15.45
N ARG A 218 -23.69 -22.41 -16.60
CA ARG A 218 -24.09 -21.62 -17.77
C ARG A 218 -25.47 -22.03 -18.30
N LEU A 219 -25.78 -23.32 -18.30
CA LEU A 219 -27.09 -23.84 -18.72
C LEU A 219 -28.20 -23.42 -17.74
N ARG A 220 -27.97 -23.52 -16.43
CA ARG A 220 -28.94 -23.09 -15.41
C ARG A 220 -29.24 -21.59 -15.47
N GLU A 221 -28.21 -20.76 -15.66
CA GLU A 221 -28.39 -19.32 -15.81
C GLU A 221 -29.18 -18.96 -17.08
N ALA A 222 -28.96 -19.70 -18.18
CA ALA A 222 -29.71 -19.51 -19.43
C ALA A 222 -31.19 -19.95 -19.31
N GLU A 223 -31.49 -20.99 -18.53
CA GLU A 223 -32.85 -21.42 -18.23
C GLU A 223 -33.56 -20.43 -17.29
N ALA A 224 -32.86 -19.91 -16.28
CA ALA A 224 -33.41 -18.94 -15.34
C ALA A 224 -33.79 -17.60 -16.00
N LYS A 225 -33.09 -17.19 -17.07
CA LYS A 225 -33.40 -15.98 -17.86
C LYS A 225 -34.58 -16.15 -18.84
N LYS A 226 -35.06 -17.38 -19.07
CA LYS A 226 -36.18 -17.68 -19.98
C LYS A 226 -37.53 -17.80 -19.26
N LYS A 227 -37.54 -17.70 -17.93
CA LYS A 227 -38.74 -17.63 -17.09
C LYS A 227 -38.95 -16.19 -16.66
#